data_AF-A0A7S0ZXZ2-F1
#
_entry.id   AF-A0A7S0ZXZ2-F1
#
_cell.length_a   1.000
_cell.length_b   1.000
_cell.length_c   1.000
_cell.angle_alpha   90.00
_cell.angle_beta   90.00
_cell.angle_gamma   90.00
#
_symmetry.space_group_name_H-M   'P 1'
#
loop_
_entity.id
_entity.type
_entity.pdbx_description
1 polymer ?
#
loop_
_entity_poly.entity_id
_entity_poly.type
_entity_poly.pdbx_seq_one_letter_code
_entity_poly.pdbx_strand_id
1 'polypeptide(L)'
;RQEEEASRKEAEVRRVEQERVAQEQSRAAERREAEERAAQQQRLEEDRRRQEAEAAEARRRQQEKESERLRKAEAAKAEAARKGQEEADRKKLEEWLAAKKFHDPNAKKSKWFKSSLPLHQAVTDADEDMVRILIANNADVNAQNSSKQTPLQLAEKLSQKAPGKYDRVMAAVRR
;
A
#
# COMPACT_ATOMS: atom_id res chain seq x y z
N ARG A 1 -9.41 -10.60 101.97
CA ARG A 1 -8.22 -9.79 101.55
C ARG A 1 -7.36 -10.50 100.51
N GLN A 2 -6.63 -11.60 100.80
CA GLN A 2 -5.79 -12.25 99.76
C GLN A 2 -6.59 -12.91 98.62
N GLU A 3 -7.71 -13.55 98.93
CA GLU A 3 -8.61 -14.14 97.90
C GLU A 3 -9.29 -13.07 97.04
N GLU A 4 -9.72 -11.95 97.64
CA GLU A 4 -10.27 -10.81 96.88
C GLU A 4 -9.23 -10.16 95.98
N GLU A 5 -7.97 -10.07 96.42
CA GLU A 5 -6.88 -9.52 95.63
C GLU A 5 -6.50 -10.45 94.47
N ALA A 6 -6.48 -11.77 94.69
CA ALA A 6 -6.28 -12.76 93.65
C ALA A 6 -7.42 -12.74 92.61
N SER A 7 -8.67 -12.67 93.06
CA SER A 7 -9.85 -12.57 92.18
C SER A 7 -9.84 -11.28 91.35
N ARG A 8 -9.43 -10.15 91.94
CA ARG A 8 -9.27 -8.88 91.21
C ARG A 8 -8.17 -8.96 90.14
N LYS A 9 -7.02 -9.56 90.46
CA LYS A 9 -5.93 -9.77 89.50
C LYS A 9 -6.34 -10.71 88.37
N GLU A 10 -7.05 -11.80 88.66
CA GLU A 10 -7.59 -12.68 87.62
C GLU A 10 -8.62 -11.98 86.73
N ALA A 11 -9.51 -11.17 87.32
CA ALA A 11 -10.48 -10.39 86.56
C ALA A 11 -9.80 -9.35 85.66
N GLU A 12 -8.73 -8.72 86.14
CA GLU A 12 -7.92 -7.76 85.37
C GLU A 12 -7.17 -8.44 84.22
N VAL A 13 -6.54 -9.60 84.46
CA VAL A 13 -5.90 -10.40 83.40
C VAL A 13 -6.91 -10.83 82.34
N ARG A 14 -8.09 -11.32 82.75
CA ARG A 14 -9.18 -11.67 81.81
C ARG A 14 -9.64 -10.47 81.00
N ARG A 15 -9.72 -9.27 81.61
CA ARG A 15 -10.12 -8.05 80.91
C ARG A 15 -9.08 -7.62 79.87
N VAL A 16 -7.80 -7.60 80.25
CA VAL A 16 -6.70 -7.25 79.33
C VAL A 16 -6.61 -8.26 78.19
N GLU A 17 -6.80 -9.54 78.48
CA GLU A 17 -6.81 -10.57 77.45
C GLU A 17 -8.01 -10.44 76.50
N GLN A 18 -9.20 -10.14 77.02
CA GLN A 18 -10.37 -9.82 76.21
C GLN A 18 -10.17 -8.58 75.33
N GLU A 19 -9.58 -7.51 75.88
CA GLU A 19 -9.24 -6.29 75.13
C GLU A 19 -8.21 -6.59 74.03
N ARG A 20 -7.18 -7.40 74.32
CA ARG A 20 -6.18 -7.83 73.33
C ARG A 20 -6.82 -8.64 72.20
N VAL A 21 -7.67 -9.61 72.53
CA VAL A 21 -8.39 -10.43 71.55
C VAL A 21 -9.32 -9.57 70.70
N ALA A 22 -10.06 -8.65 71.31
CA ALA A 22 -10.93 -7.72 70.59
C ALA A 22 -10.13 -6.79 69.65
N GLN A 23 -8.98 -6.28 70.11
CA GLN A 23 -8.10 -5.44 69.30
C GLN A 23 -7.47 -6.22 68.14
N GLU A 24 -7.08 -7.48 68.36
CA GLU A 24 -6.55 -8.37 67.33
C GLU A 24 -7.64 -8.72 66.30
N GLN A 25 -8.87 -9.00 66.75
CA GLN A 25 -10.02 -9.23 65.88
C GLN A 25 -10.38 -7.98 65.06
N SER A 26 -10.34 -6.79 65.64
CA SER A 26 -10.55 -5.52 64.92
C SER A 26 -9.49 -5.32 63.84
N ARG A 27 -8.21 -5.49 64.19
CA ARG A 27 -7.09 -5.39 63.23
C ARG A 27 -7.16 -6.45 62.13
N ALA A 28 -7.62 -7.65 62.46
CA ALA A 28 -7.82 -8.72 61.48
C ALA A 28 -8.99 -8.40 60.53
N ALA A 29 -10.08 -7.84 61.06
CA ALA A 29 -11.23 -7.40 60.26
C ALA A 29 -10.84 -6.26 59.31
N GLU A 30 -10.12 -5.24 59.79
CA GLU A 30 -9.63 -4.13 58.98
C GLU A 30 -8.68 -4.60 57.87
N ARG A 31 -7.77 -5.53 58.15
CA ARG A 31 -6.88 -6.12 57.13
C ARG A 31 -7.66 -6.86 56.06
N ARG A 32 -8.65 -7.68 56.44
CA ARG A 32 -9.50 -8.40 55.48
C ARG A 32 -10.28 -7.42 54.60
N GLU A 33 -10.85 -6.37 55.18
CA GLU A 33 -11.58 -5.35 54.43
C GLU A 33 -10.65 -4.53 53.52
N ALA A 34 -9.41 -4.27 53.96
CA ALA A 34 -8.40 -3.61 53.13
C ALA A 34 -7.94 -4.51 51.97
N GLU A 35 -7.74 -5.80 52.21
CA GLU A 35 -7.41 -6.80 51.19
C GLU A 35 -8.54 -6.96 50.18
N GLU A 36 -9.80 -7.01 50.62
CA GLU A 36 -10.97 -7.06 49.75
C GLU A 36 -11.09 -5.80 48.88
N ARG A 37 -10.88 -4.61 49.48
CA ARG A 37 -10.86 -3.34 48.75
C ARG A 37 -9.71 -3.28 47.74
N ALA A 38 -8.51 -3.72 48.12
CA ALA A 38 -7.37 -3.79 47.21
C ALA A 38 -7.64 -4.77 46.05
N ALA A 39 -8.21 -5.94 46.34
CA ALA A 39 -8.59 -6.91 45.32
C ALA A 39 -9.70 -6.39 44.39
N GLN A 40 -10.67 -5.64 44.92
CA GLN A 40 -11.70 -4.99 44.12
C GLN A 40 -11.11 -3.90 43.21
N GLN A 41 -10.21 -3.07 43.73
CA GLN A 41 -9.51 -2.05 42.93
C GLN A 41 -8.66 -2.68 41.83
N GLN A 42 -7.93 -3.75 42.12
CA GLN A 42 -7.14 -4.46 41.12
C GLN A 42 -8.01 -5.03 40.01
N ARG A 43 -9.17 -5.61 40.33
CA ARG A 43 -10.13 -6.11 39.33
C ARG A 43 -10.65 -5.00 38.42
N LEU A 44 -10.99 -3.84 38.98
CA LEU A 44 -11.44 -2.69 38.21
C LEU A 44 -10.33 -2.13 37.31
N GLU A 45 -9.10 -2.07 37.82
CA GLU A 45 -7.97 -1.61 37.02
C GLU A 45 -7.64 -2.59 35.89
N GLU A 46 -7.71 -3.90 36.15
CA GLU A 46 -7.52 -4.92 35.13
C GLU A 46 -8.61 -4.83 34.05
N ASP A 47 -9.88 -4.68 34.43
CA ASP A 47 -10.98 -4.52 33.47
C ASP A 47 -10.82 -3.25 32.64
N ARG A 48 -10.45 -2.12 33.27
CA ARG A 48 -10.12 -0.90 32.55
C ARG A 48 -8.97 -1.10 31.56
N ARG A 49 -7.88 -1.77 31.97
CA ARG A 49 -6.74 -2.07 31.09
C ARG A 49 -7.15 -2.97 29.92
N ARG A 50 -8.01 -3.97 30.16
CA ARG A 50 -8.57 -4.84 29.11
C ARG A 50 -9.40 -4.04 28.11
N GLN A 51 -10.30 -3.19 28.59
CA GLN A 51 -11.12 -2.32 27.74
C GLN A 51 -10.27 -1.33 26.92
N GLU A 52 -9.25 -0.73 27.53
CA GLU A 52 -8.31 0.17 26.85
C GLU A 52 -7.50 -0.57 25.77
N ALA A 53 -7.02 -1.78 26.07
CA ALA A 53 -6.30 -2.61 25.10
C ALA A 53 -7.20 -3.02 23.93
N GLU A 54 -8.44 -3.44 24.20
CA GLU A 54 -9.42 -3.78 23.17
C GLU A 54 -9.78 -2.57 22.31
N ALA A 55 -9.99 -1.39 22.93
CA ALA A 55 -10.24 -0.15 22.20
C ALA A 55 -9.03 0.27 21.35
N ALA A 56 -7.82 0.11 21.86
CA ALA A 56 -6.59 0.39 21.10
C ALA A 56 -6.43 -0.58 19.91
N GLU A 57 -6.71 -1.86 20.11
CA GLU A 57 -6.70 -2.85 19.03
C GLU A 57 -7.77 -2.56 17.98
N ALA A 58 -8.99 -2.22 18.40
CA ALA A 58 -10.07 -1.84 17.49
C ALA A 58 -9.70 -0.60 16.65
N ARG A 59 -9.06 0.41 17.26
CA ARG A 59 -8.54 1.59 16.56
C ARG A 59 -7.45 1.22 15.56
N ARG A 60 -6.50 0.35 15.93
CA ARG A 60 -5.46 -0.14 15.01
C ARG A 60 -6.07 -0.89 13.82
N ARG A 61 -7.03 -1.78 14.06
CA ARG A 61 -7.76 -2.50 13.01
C ARG A 61 -8.53 -1.54 12.09
N GLN A 62 -9.14 -0.49 12.64
CA GLN A 62 -9.81 0.54 11.85
C GLN A 62 -8.81 1.33 10.99
N GLN A 63 -7.71 1.78 11.57
CA GLN A 63 -6.64 2.50 10.86
C GLN A 63 -6.01 1.64 9.76
N GLU A 64 -5.76 0.36 10.02
CA GLU A 64 -5.23 -0.56 9.01
C GLU A 64 -6.22 -0.73 7.85
N LYS A 65 -7.50 -0.99 8.14
CA LYS A 65 -8.55 -1.06 7.13
C LYS A 65 -8.67 0.23 6.32
N GLU A 66 -8.58 1.39 6.97
CA GLU A 66 -8.60 2.68 6.27
C GLU A 66 -7.37 2.85 5.37
N SER A 67 -6.17 2.57 5.89
CA SER A 67 -4.93 2.62 5.10
C SER A 67 -4.96 1.67 3.91
N GLU A 68 -5.52 0.48 4.07
CA GLU A 68 -5.67 -0.50 3.00
C GLU A 68 -6.68 -0.02 1.95
N ARG A 69 -7.80 0.58 2.38
CA ARG A 69 -8.78 1.19 1.48
C ARG A 69 -8.17 2.34 0.68
N LEU A 70 -7.37 3.19 1.32
CA LEU A 70 -6.66 4.28 0.65
C LEU A 70 -5.66 3.75 -0.37
N ARG A 71 -4.83 2.75 0.00
CA ARG A 71 -3.89 2.10 -0.93
C ARG A 71 -4.61 1.46 -2.12
N LYS A 72 -5.72 0.76 -1.88
CA LYS A 72 -6.54 0.16 -2.96
C LYS A 72 -7.16 1.23 -3.85
N ALA A 73 -7.67 2.32 -3.29
CA ALA A 73 -8.23 3.42 -4.06
C ALA A 73 -7.16 4.12 -4.93
N GLU A 74 -5.96 4.31 -4.39
CA GLU A 74 -4.82 4.87 -5.12
C GLU A 74 -4.37 3.94 -6.24
N ALA A 75 -4.21 2.65 -5.96
CA ALA A 75 -3.87 1.64 -6.97
C ALA A 75 -4.93 1.59 -8.09
N ALA A 76 -6.22 1.60 -7.74
CA ALA A 76 -7.31 1.63 -8.72
C ALA A 76 -7.31 2.92 -9.55
N LYS A 77 -6.97 4.07 -8.95
CA LYS A 77 -6.82 5.33 -9.68
C LYS A 77 -5.64 5.30 -10.64
N ALA A 78 -4.50 4.75 -10.22
CA ALA A 78 -3.33 4.56 -11.08
C ALA A 78 -3.62 3.61 -12.24
N GLU A 79 -4.34 2.51 -11.98
CA GLU A 79 -4.79 1.57 -13.01
C GLU A 79 -5.76 2.24 -13.99
N ALA A 80 -6.74 2.99 -13.50
CA ALA A 80 -7.69 3.72 -14.33
C ALA A 80 -7.00 4.79 -15.19
N ALA A 81 -6.01 5.50 -14.64
CA ALA A 81 -5.21 6.47 -15.40
C ALA A 81 -4.39 5.78 -16.50
N ARG A 82 -3.76 4.64 -16.18
CA ARG A 82 -3.04 3.82 -17.17
C ARG A 82 -3.97 3.36 -18.29
N LYS A 83 -5.13 2.78 -17.95
CA LYS A 83 -6.13 2.33 -18.94
C LYS A 83 -6.64 3.49 -19.80
N GLY A 84 -6.93 4.65 -19.20
CA GLY A 84 -7.34 5.83 -19.95
C GLY A 84 -6.27 6.32 -20.92
N GLN A 85 -5.00 6.27 -20.53
CA GLN A 85 -3.89 6.58 -21.44
C GLN A 85 -3.77 5.54 -22.56
N GLU A 86 -3.86 4.24 -22.26
CA GLU A 86 -3.83 3.17 -23.27
C GLU A 86 -4.98 3.29 -24.28
N GLU A 87 -6.19 3.68 -23.84
CA GLU A 87 -7.32 3.95 -24.73
C GLU A 87 -7.11 5.18 -25.61
N ALA A 88 -6.55 6.26 -25.05
CA ALA A 88 -6.21 7.46 -25.81
C ALA A 88 -5.12 7.16 -26.86
N ASP A 89 -4.09 6.40 -26.48
CA ASP A 89 -3.00 5.97 -27.36
C ASP A 89 -3.53 5.06 -28.48
N ARG A 90 -4.42 4.12 -28.15
CA ARG A 90 -5.09 3.27 -29.16
C ARG A 90 -5.91 4.10 -30.15
N LYS A 91 -6.67 5.08 -29.67
CA LYS A 91 -7.45 5.97 -30.55
C LYS A 91 -6.52 6.78 -31.47
N LYS A 92 -5.44 7.32 -30.92
CA LYS A 92 -4.41 8.04 -31.70
C LYS A 92 -3.75 7.13 -32.75
N LEU A 93 -3.51 5.87 -32.41
CA LEU A 93 -3.01 4.86 -33.35
C LEU A 93 -3.98 4.62 -34.50
N GLU A 94 -5.27 4.38 -34.21
CA GLU A 94 -6.30 4.14 -35.23
C GLU A 94 -6.45 5.34 -36.18
N GLU A 95 -6.51 6.56 -35.64
CA GLU A 95 -6.57 7.79 -36.43
C GLU A 95 -5.34 7.94 -37.34
N TRP A 96 -4.15 7.66 -36.81
CA TRP A 96 -2.91 7.74 -37.58
C TRP A 96 -2.82 6.65 -38.65
N LEU A 97 -3.20 5.40 -38.33
CA LEU A 97 -3.24 4.30 -39.30
C LEU A 97 -4.21 4.64 -40.43
N ALA A 98 -5.41 5.14 -40.11
CA ALA A 98 -6.39 5.58 -41.11
C ALA A 98 -5.84 6.71 -42.00
N ALA A 99 -5.21 7.74 -41.42
CA ALA A 99 -4.62 8.86 -42.16
C ALA A 99 -3.53 8.41 -43.14
N LYS A 100 -2.68 7.45 -42.72
CA LYS A 100 -1.61 6.89 -43.56
C LYS A 100 -2.09 5.74 -44.47
N LYS A 101 -3.35 5.34 -44.34
CA LYS A 101 -3.99 4.21 -45.05
C LYS A 101 -3.28 2.89 -44.77
N PHE A 102 -3.02 2.63 -43.50
CA PHE A 102 -2.64 1.33 -42.94
C PHE A 102 -3.86 0.74 -42.23
N HIS A 103 -3.97 -0.59 -42.23
CA HIS A 103 -5.08 -1.31 -41.57
C HIS A 103 -4.63 -2.11 -40.34
N ASP A 104 -3.31 -2.21 -40.12
CA ASP A 104 -2.71 -2.98 -39.03
C ASP A 104 -1.33 -2.37 -38.69
N PRO A 105 -0.89 -2.37 -37.41
CA PRO A 105 0.42 -1.83 -36.98
C PRO A 105 1.63 -2.56 -37.59
N ASN A 106 1.45 -3.78 -38.10
CA ASN A 106 2.43 -4.55 -38.85
C ASN A 106 2.09 -4.64 -40.35
N ALA A 107 1.08 -3.91 -40.84
CA ALA A 107 0.65 -3.94 -42.23
C ALA A 107 1.80 -3.58 -43.18
N LYS A 108 2.18 -4.51 -44.05
CA LYS A 108 3.07 -4.23 -45.16
C LYS A 108 2.28 -3.60 -46.29
N LYS A 109 2.30 -2.28 -46.40
CA LYS A 109 1.72 -1.60 -47.56
C LYS A 109 2.73 -1.61 -48.68
N SER A 110 2.48 -2.39 -49.73
CA SER A 110 3.27 -2.36 -50.96
C SER A 110 2.56 -1.51 -52.01
N LYS A 111 3.19 -0.43 -52.46
CA LYS A 111 2.76 0.28 -53.67
C LYS A 111 3.92 0.29 -54.65
N TRP A 112 3.73 -0.34 -55.82
CA TRP A 112 4.59 -0.27 -57.02
C TRP A 112 6.08 0.02 -56.69
N PHE A 113 6.75 -0.91 -55.99
CA PHE A 113 8.17 -0.89 -55.56
C PHE A 113 8.56 -0.28 -54.20
N LYS A 114 7.61 0.16 -53.37
CA LYS A 114 7.89 0.57 -51.98
C LYS A 114 6.95 -0.14 -50.99
N SER A 115 7.53 -0.98 -50.14
CA SER A 115 6.90 -1.48 -48.92
C SER A 115 7.32 -0.62 -47.73
N SER A 116 6.33 0.05 -47.14
CA SER A 116 6.49 0.80 -45.90
C SER A 116 5.67 0.11 -44.82
N LEU A 117 6.26 -0.14 -43.67
CA LEU A 117 5.52 -0.54 -42.47
C LEU A 117 5.19 0.72 -41.65
N PRO A 118 4.13 0.67 -40.84
CA PRO A 118 3.76 1.75 -39.92
C PRO A 118 4.95 2.26 -39.10
N LEU A 119 5.75 1.35 -38.54
CA LEU A 119 6.89 1.72 -37.69
C LEU A 119 8.00 2.46 -38.46
N HIS A 120 8.32 2.06 -39.69
CA HIS A 120 9.26 2.81 -40.54
C HIS A 120 8.71 4.17 -40.96
N GLN A 121 7.40 4.29 -41.16
CA GLN A 121 6.79 5.57 -41.49
C GLN A 121 6.82 6.54 -40.29
N ALA A 122 6.53 6.05 -39.08
CA ALA A 122 6.66 6.84 -37.85
C ALA A 122 8.10 7.32 -37.61
N VAL A 123 9.09 6.44 -37.88
CA VAL A 123 10.53 6.81 -37.84
C VAL A 123 10.86 7.89 -38.89
N THR A 124 10.31 7.78 -40.10
CA THR A 124 10.53 8.78 -41.17
C THR A 124 9.93 10.14 -40.81
N ASP A 125 8.78 10.14 -40.14
CA ASP A 125 8.10 11.35 -39.66
C ASP A 125 8.79 11.96 -38.42
N ALA A 126 9.76 11.25 -37.82
CA ALA A 126 10.39 11.57 -36.54
C ALA A 126 9.39 11.71 -35.37
N ASP A 127 8.29 10.96 -35.43
CA ASP A 127 7.23 10.97 -34.44
C ASP A 127 7.55 9.97 -33.32
N GLU A 128 8.22 10.45 -32.27
CA GLU A 128 8.57 9.65 -31.09
C GLU A 128 7.33 9.03 -30.43
N ASP A 129 6.25 9.79 -30.31
CA ASP A 129 5.03 9.34 -29.64
C ASP A 129 4.41 8.19 -30.42
N MET A 130 4.29 8.31 -31.75
CA MET A 130 3.73 7.24 -32.58
C MET A 130 4.63 6.00 -32.60
N VAL A 131 5.95 6.16 -32.59
CA VAL A 131 6.89 5.02 -32.44
C VAL A 131 6.64 4.29 -31.13
N ARG A 132 6.49 5.00 -30.01
CA ARG A 132 6.19 4.40 -28.70
C ARG A 132 4.82 3.72 -28.68
N ILE A 133 3.80 4.36 -29.24
CA ILE A 133 2.44 3.81 -29.31
C ILE A 133 2.42 2.54 -30.16
N LEU A 134 3.10 2.52 -31.32
CA LEU A 134 3.20 1.33 -32.16
C LEU A 134 3.89 0.17 -31.43
N ILE A 135 5.01 0.44 -30.74
CA ILE A 135 5.74 -0.58 -29.95
C ILE A 135 4.89 -1.12 -28.80
N ALA A 136 4.19 -0.23 -28.07
CA ALA A 136 3.27 -0.61 -27.01
C ALA A 136 2.09 -1.46 -27.51
N ASN A 137 1.74 -1.36 -28.80
CA ASN A 137 0.72 -2.15 -29.48
C ASN A 137 1.32 -3.30 -30.32
N ASN A 138 2.44 -3.89 -29.89
CA ASN A 138 3.06 -5.07 -30.52
C ASN A 138 3.50 -4.89 -31.99
N ALA A 139 3.89 -3.68 -32.40
CA ALA A 139 4.58 -3.50 -33.68
C ALA A 139 5.96 -4.19 -33.66
N ASP A 140 6.30 -4.88 -34.75
CA ASP A 140 7.57 -5.59 -34.88
C ASP A 140 8.72 -4.60 -35.12
N VAL A 141 9.50 -4.36 -34.07
CA VAL A 141 10.70 -3.50 -34.08
C VAL A 141 11.84 -4.04 -34.95
N ASN A 142 11.81 -5.31 -35.32
CA ASN A 142 12.82 -5.94 -36.17
C ASN A 142 12.36 -6.07 -37.63
N ALA A 143 11.13 -5.67 -37.93
CA ALA A 143 10.60 -5.81 -39.26
C ALA A 143 11.43 -5.04 -40.29
N GLN A 144 11.66 -5.66 -41.44
CA GLN A 144 12.45 -5.05 -42.50
C GLN A 144 11.55 -4.41 -43.55
N ASN A 145 11.88 -3.17 -43.94
CA ASN A 145 11.24 -2.50 -45.08
C ASN A 145 11.76 -3.05 -46.43
N SER A 146 11.27 -2.50 -47.55
CA SER A 146 11.75 -2.88 -48.90
C SER A 146 13.25 -2.75 -49.13
N SER A 147 13.92 -1.88 -48.39
CA SER A 147 15.37 -1.70 -48.45
C SER A 147 16.14 -2.63 -47.50
N LYS A 148 15.46 -3.64 -46.93
CA LYS A 148 15.99 -4.58 -45.92
C LYS A 148 16.49 -3.87 -44.66
N GLN A 149 15.96 -2.69 -44.34
CA GLN A 149 16.35 -1.92 -43.17
C GLN A 149 15.35 -2.14 -42.03
N THR A 150 15.85 -2.34 -40.82
CA THR A 150 15.04 -2.24 -39.60
C THR A 150 14.68 -0.78 -39.31
N PRO A 151 13.66 -0.50 -38.48
CA PRO A 151 13.32 0.86 -38.04
C PRO A 151 14.53 1.57 -37.41
N LEU A 152 15.34 0.86 -36.62
CA LEU A 152 16.56 1.41 -36.03
C LEU A 152 17.61 1.77 -37.09
N GLN A 153 17.89 0.85 -38.02
CA GLN A 153 18.84 1.11 -39.13
C GLN A 153 18.37 2.26 -40.03
N LEU A 154 17.06 2.42 -40.21
CA LEU A 154 16.49 3.56 -40.91
C LEU A 154 16.72 4.85 -40.12
N ALA A 155 16.46 4.87 -38.82
CA ALA A 155 16.67 6.03 -37.95
C ALA A 155 18.13 6.47 -37.93
N GLU A 156 19.08 5.54 -37.84
CA GLU A 156 20.52 5.82 -37.88
C GLU A 156 20.94 6.45 -39.22
N LYS A 157 20.47 5.88 -40.33
CA LYS A 157 20.71 6.43 -41.68
C LYS A 157 20.12 7.82 -41.86
N LEU A 158 18.97 8.11 -41.24
CA LEU A 158 18.34 9.43 -41.30
C LEU A 158 19.03 10.43 -40.36
N SER A 159 19.51 9.97 -39.20
CA SER A 159 20.30 10.79 -38.26
C SER A 159 21.61 11.26 -38.89
N GLN A 160 22.27 10.41 -39.69
CA GLN A 160 23.45 10.83 -40.47
C GLN A 160 23.16 11.99 -41.43
N LYS A 161 21.92 12.14 -41.91
CA LYS A 161 21.50 13.22 -42.80
C LYS A 161 20.97 14.44 -42.06
N ALA A 162 20.44 14.26 -40.85
CA ALA A 162 19.91 15.32 -40.00
C ALA A 162 20.18 14.96 -38.52
N PRO A 163 21.38 15.27 -38.01
CA PRO A 163 21.79 14.92 -36.64
C PRO A 163 20.88 15.61 -35.62
N GLY A 164 20.61 14.94 -34.50
CA GLY A 164 19.76 15.45 -33.42
C GLY A 164 18.25 15.23 -33.60
N LYS A 165 17.76 15.11 -34.84
CA LYS A 165 16.31 14.97 -35.12
C LYS A 165 15.75 13.59 -34.72
N TYR A 166 16.55 12.54 -34.86
CA TYR A 166 16.08 11.16 -34.67
C TYR A 166 16.54 10.54 -33.35
N ASP A 167 17.25 11.27 -32.49
CA ASP A 167 17.84 10.72 -31.26
C ASP A 167 16.77 10.16 -30.31
N ARG A 168 15.66 10.89 -30.18
CA ARG A 168 14.52 10.45 -29.36
C ARG A 168 13.82 9.23 -29.95
N VAL A 169 13.66 9.18 -31.26
CA VAL A 169 13.09 8.04 -31.98
C VAL A 169 14.00 6.80 -31.85
N MET A 170 15.31 6.96 -31.99
CA MET A 170 16.28 5.87 -31.76
C MET A 170 16.21 5.36 -30.31
N ALA A 171 16.08 6.27 -29.34
CA ALA A 171 15.91 5.89 -27.94
C ALA A 171 14.55 5.22 -27.65
N ALA A 172 13.51 5.52 -28.43
CA ALA A 172 12.21 4.87 -28.31
C ALA A 172 12.21 3.45 -28.91
N VAL A 173 12.89 3.22 -30.04
CA VAL A 173 12.98 1.90 -30.69
C VAL A 173 13.89 0.92 -29.92
N ARG A 174 14.87 1.42 -29.17
CA ARG A 174 15.83 0.60 -28.40
C ARG A 174 15.28 0.08 -27.06
N ARG A 175 14.12 0.58 -26.62
CA ARG A 175 13.49 0.23 -25.33
C ARG A 175 12.53 -0.94 -25.49
#